data_AF-A0A535ZWS4-F1
#
_entry.id   AF-A0A535ZWS4-F1
#
_cell.length_a   1.000
_cell.length_b   1.000
_cell.length_c   1.000
_cell.angle_alpha   90.00
_cell.angle_beta   90.00
_cell.angle_gamma   90.00
#
_symmetry.space_group_name_H-M   'P 1'
#
loop_
_entity.id
_entity.type
_entity.pdbx_description
1 polymer ?
#
loop_
_entity_poly.entity_id
_entity_poly.type
_entity_poly.pdbx_seq_one_letter_code
_entity_poly.pdbx_strand_id
1 'polypeptide(L)'
;MAKPAPGPTSSGVCTLSSAGIGQGLVLSGNGFAANSQYLLLLDSPGGSGMTTVNTDSSGSLTGVFWTYWSGTYTAEIWTEGHHSSEVTSCSTTA
;
A
#
# COMPACT_ATOMS: atom_id res chain seq x y z
N MET A 1 34.01 8.55 -5.16
CA MET A 1 32.90 7.58 -5.08
C MET A 1 31.83 8.23 -4.20
N ALA A 2 30.78 8.80 -4.79
CA ALA A 2 29.71 9.43 -4.02
C ALA A 2 28.87 8.31 -3.39
N LYS A 3 28.76 8.33 -2.06
CA LYS A 3 27.79 7.53 -1.31
C LYS A 3 26.40 7.74 -1.96
N PRO A 4 25.62 6.68 -2.26
CA PRO A 4 24.25 6.87 -2.71
C PRO A 4 23.55 7.74 -1.68
N ALA A 5 22.95 8.85 -2.13
CA ALA A 5 22.05 9.63 -1.30
C ALA A 5 21.07 8.65 -0.63
N PRO A 6 20.71 8.84 0.65
CA PRO A 6 19.64 8.04 1.22
C PRO A 6 18.45 8.18 0.27
N GLY A 7 18.04 7.08 -0.35
CA GLY A 7 16.73 7.04 -0.99
C GLY A 7 15.71 7.51 0.04
N PRO A 8 14.63 8.20 -0.36
CA PRO A 8 13.64 8.74 0.57
C PRO A 8 13.29 7.62 1.56
N THR A 9 13.77 7.76 2.79
CA THR A 9 13.61 6.76 3.84
C THR A 9 12.22 7.01 4.41
N SER A 10 11.20 6.88 3.56
CA SER A 10 9.82 6.95 4.00
C SER A 10 9.56 5.66 4.74
N SER A 11 9.62 5.71 6.06
CA SER A 11 9.02 4.70 6.93
C SER A 11 7.50 4.87 6.88
N GLY A 12 6.93 4.80 5.68
CA GLY A 12 5.49 4.91 5.49
C GLY A 12 4.83 3.81 6.30
N VAL A 13 3.75 4.14 6.99
CA VAL A 13 2.93 3.16 7.71
C VAL A 13 1.67 2.91 6.92
N CYS A 14 1.23 1.66 6.89
CA CYS A 14 -0.03 1.28 6.29
C CYS A 14 -0.96 0.63 7.33
N THR A 15 -2.26 0.88 7.15
CA THR A 15 -3.36 0.20 7.81
C THR A 15 -4.34 -0.30 6.78
N LEU A 16 -4.84 -1.51 6.99
CA LEU A 16 -5.86 -2.13 6.15
C LEU A 16 -7.04 -2.47 7.06
N SER A 17 -8.24 -2.07 6.66
CA SER A 17 -9.46 -2.22 7.46
C SER A 17 -10.55 -2.85 6.60
N SER A 18 -11.09 -3.98 7.05
CA SER A 18 -12.22 -4.65 6.41
C SER A 18 -13.47 -4.53 7.27
N ALA A 19 -14.62 -4.26 6.64
CA ALA A 19 -15.93 -4.36 7.29
C ALA A 19 -16.58 -5.76 7.14
N GLY A 20 -15.83 -6.74 6.62
CA GLY A 20 -16.27 -8.12 6.39
C GLY A 20 -16.41 -8.46 4.90
N ILE A 21 -16.75 -9.72 4.62
CA ILE A 21 -17.00 -10.20 3.25
C ILE A 21 -18.15 -9.42 2.60
N GLY A 22 -17.96 -9.03 1.35
CA GLY A 22 -18.94 -8.26 0.62
C GLY A 22 -19.03 -6.82 1.11
N GLN A 23 -17.94 -6.25 1.63
CA GLN A 23 -17.85 -4.84 2.00
C GLN A 23 -16.59 -4.18 1.42
N GLY A 24 -16.48 -2.86 1.62
CA GLY A 24 -15.29 -2.11 1.29
C GLY A 24 -14.09 -2.51 2.16
N LEU A 25 -12.94 -2.71 1.51
CA LEU A 25 -11.64 -2.83 2.15
C LEU A 25 -10.93 -1.48 2.05
N VAL A 26 -10.71 -0.84 3.17
CA VAL A 26 -10.11 0.50 3.23
C VAL A 26 -8.63 0.37 3.55
N LEU A 27 -7.81 0.84 2.62
CA LEU A 27 -6.38 1.05 2.80
C LEU A 27 -6.16 2.50 3.22
N SER A 28 -5.39 2.72 4.28
CA SER A 28 -4.94 4.05 4.66
C SER A 28 -3.47 3.99 5.04
N GLY A 29 -2.69 4.98 4.65
CA GLY A 29 -1.28 5.06 5.02
C GLY A 29 -0.80 6.50 5.14
N ASN A 30 0.28 6.70 5.91
CA ASN A 30 0.86 8.02 6.18
C ASN A 30 2.40 7.93 6.25
N GLY A 31 3.08 9.07 6.14
CA GLY A 31 4.55 9.12 6.23
C GLY A 31 5.27 8.80 4.91
N PHE A 32 4.54 8.83 3.80
CA PHE A 32 5.07 8.70 2.45
C PHE A 32 5.56 10.06 1.92
N ALA A 33 6.30 10.06 0.81
CA ALA A 33 6.66 11.30 0.13
C ALA A 33 5.40 11.95 -0.45
N ALA A 34 5.16 13.23 -0.15
CA ALA A 34 3.97 13.94 -0.61
C ALA A 34 3.87 14.00 -2.14
N ASN A 35 2.64 14.01 -2.66
CA ASN A 35 2.32 14.08 -4.10
C ASN A 35 3.07 13.04 -4.95
N SER A 36 3.36 11.87 -4.38
CA SER A 36 4.11 10.79 -5.02
C SER A 36 3.22 9.59 -5.30
N GLN A 37 3.56 8.84 -6.35
CA GLN A 37 2.88 7.61 -6.73
C GLN A 37 3.66 6.39 -6.23
N TYR A 38 2.95 5.38 -5.78
CA TYR A 38 3.46 4.11 -5.28
C TYR A 38 2.71 2.95 -5.91
N LEU A 39 3.36 1.80 -6.03
CA LEU A 39 2.72 0.56 -6.43
C LEU A 39 2.09 -0.08 -5.19
N LEU A 40 0.87 -0.56 -5.34
CA LEU A 40 0.16 -1.34 -4.35
C LEU A 40 -0.06 -2.74 -4.90
N LEU A 41 0.53 -3.74 -4.24
CA LEU A 41 0.18 -5.13 -4.45
C LEU A 41 -0.83 -5.54 -3.37
N LEU A 42 -2.04 -5.89 -3.79
CA LEU A 42 -3.07 -6.42 -2.92
C LEU A 42 -3.14 -7.94 -3.14
N ASP A 43 -2.71 -8.69 -2.13
CA ASP A 43 -2.89 -10.13 -2.06
C ASP A 43 -4.19 -10.46 -1.33
N SER A 44 -4.96 -11.38 -1.88
CA SER A 44 -6.23 -11.82 -1.31
C SER A 44 -6.44 -13.32 -1.53
N PRO A 45 -7.38 -13.95 -0.81
CA PRO A 45 -7.59 -15.40 -0.90
C PRO A 45 -7.99 -15.90 -2.29
N GLY A 46 -8.59 -15.05 -3.13
CA GLY A 46 -8.95 -15.40 -4.50
C GLY A 46 -7.96 -14.96 -5.57
N GLY A 47 -6.85 -14.33 -5.18
CA GLY A 47 -5.78 -13.91 -6.07
C GLY A 47 -5.12 -12.60 -5.68
N SER A 48 -4.01 -12.31 -6.33
CA SER A 48 -3.24 -11.08 -6.14
C SER A 48 -3.49 -10.11 -7.29
N GLY A 49 -3.57 -8.81 -6.99
CA GLY A 49 -3.74 -7.74 -7.97
C GLY A 49 -2.81 -6.57 -7.67
N MET A 50 -2.27 -5.95 -8.72
CA MET A 50 -1.41 -4.77 -8.58
C MET A 50 -2.10 -3.54 -9.15
N THR A 51 -1.99 -2.43 -8.43
CA THR A 51 -2.51 -1.12 -8.83
C THR A 51 -1.53 -0.04 -8.37
N THR A 52 -1.83 1.22 -8.67
CA THR A 52 -1.07 2.36 -8.15
C THR A 52 -1.92 3.13 -7.15
N VAL A 53 -1.26 3.75 -6.17
CA VAL A 53 -1.85 4.68 -5.22
C VAL A 53 -1.04 5.96 -5.18
N ASN A 54 -1.74 7.09 -5.12
CA ASN A 54 -1.12 8.39 -5.01
C ASN A 54 -1.27 8.91 -3.59
N THR A 55 -0.23 9.57 -3.12
CA THR A 55 -0.23 10.27 -1.86
C THR A 55 -0.62 11.72 -2.06
N ASP A 56 -1.29 12.30 -1.08
CA ASP A 56 -1.66 13.71 -1.07
C ASP A 56 -0.46 14.60 -0.69
N SER A 57 -0.73 15.90 -0.57
CA SER A 57 0.28 16.91 -0.18
C SER A 57 0.88 16.72 1.21
N SER A 58 0.27 15.88 2.07
CA SER A 58 0.75 15.55 3.40
C SER A 58 1.54 14.23 3.45
N GLY A 59 1.62 13.50 2.33
CA GLY A 59 2.22 12.17 2.31
C GLY A 59 1.28 11.08 2.84
N SER A 60 -0.02 11.33 2.80
CA SER A 60 -1.07 10.39 3.19
C SER A 60 -1.67 9.74 1.95
N LEU A 61 -2.02 8.46 2.04
CA LEU A 61 -2.71 7.72 0.98
C LEU A 61 -3.99 7.09 1.52
N THR A 62 -4.99 6.96 0.66
CA THR A 62 -6.21 6.22 0.95
C THR A 62 -6.67 5.50 -0.31
N GLY A 63 -6.99 4.22 -0.19
CA GLY A 63 -7.51 3.39 -1.27
C GLY A 63 -8.72 2.61 -0.78
N VAL A 64 -9.71 2.44 -1.67
CA VAL A 64 -10.89 1.63 -1.37
C VAL A 64 -10.95 0.47 -2.36
N PHE A 65 -10.93 -0.75 -1.82
CA PHE A 65 -11.02 -2.01 -2.55
C PHE A 65 -12.25 -2.79 -2.07
N TRP A 66 -12.36 -4.05 -2.49
CA TRP A 66 -13.48 -4.91 -2.17
C TRP A 66 -13.03 -6.28 -1.65
N THR A 67 -13.69 -6.74 -0.59
CA THR A 67 -13.48 -8.07 0.00
C THR A 67 -14.46 -9.08 -0.58
N TYR A 68 -14.06 -9.76 -1.65
CA TYR A 68 -14.90 -10.79 -2.28
C TYR A 68 -14.85 -12.16 -1.60
N TRP A 69 -13.81 -12.45 -0.82
CA TRP A 69 -13.53 -13.76 -0.24
C TRP A 69 -13.25 -13.64 1.24
N SER A 70 -13.61 -14.67 2.02
CA SER A 70 -13.19 -14.76 3.43
C SER A 70 -11.70 -15.04 3.51
N GLY A 71 -10.99 -14.37 4.40
CA GLY A 71 -9.60 -14.68 4.70
C GLY A 71 -8.72 -13.45 4.90
N THR A 72 -7.42 -13.66 4.79
CA THR A 72 -6.42 -12.60 5.00
C THR A 72 -6.20 -11.83 3.71
N TYR A 73 -6.30 -10.52 3.79
CA TYR A 73 -5.92 -9.56 2.77
C TYR A 73 -4.62 -8.90 3.19
N THR A 74 -3.66 -8.85 2.29
CA THR A 74 -2.37 -8.19 2.51
C THR A 74 -2.19 -7.10 1.46
N ALA A 75 -1.83 -5.91 1.90
CA ALA A 75 -1.49 -4.80 1.05
C ALA A 75 -0.01 -4.46 1.25
N GLU A 76 0.75 -4.51 0.16
CA GLU A 76 2.16 -4.17 0.14
C GLU A 76 2.37 -2.94 -0.74
N ILE A 77 3.10 -1.97 -0.22
CA ILE A 77 3.35 -0.70 -0.88
C ILE A 77 4.81 -0.66 -1.29
N TRP A 78 5.06 -0.45 -2.58
CA TRP A 78 6.37 -0.47 -3.20
C TRP A 78 6.67 0.87 -3.89
N THR A 79 7.93 1.28 -3.90
CA THR A 79 8.35 2.43 -4.71
C THR A 79 8.21 2.13 -6.20
N GLU A 80 7.80 3.11 -7.01
CA GLU A 80 7.80 2.99 -8.46
C GLU A 80 9.20 3.02 -9.07
N GLY A 81 9.35 2.44 -10.27
CA GLY A 81 10.55 2.52 -11.09
C GLY A 81 11.36 1.22 -11.21
N HIS A 82 12.49 1.30 -11.90
CA HIS A 82 13.35 0.16 -12.30
C HIS A 82 14.04 -0.57 -11.12
N HIS A 83 13.88 -0.05 -9.89
CA HIS A 83 14.40 -0.59 -8.63
C HIS A 83 13.33 -0.47 -7.53
N SER A 84 12.14 -1.02 -7.79
CA SER A 84 11.08 -1.07 -6.79
C SER A 84 11.55 -1.78 -5.52
N SER A 85 11.33 -1.13 -4.37
CA SER A 85 11.61 -1.66 -3.04
C SER A 85 10.36 -1.57 -2.19
N GLU A 86 10.11 -2.58 -1.36
CA GLU A 86 9.00 -2.56 -0.41
C GLU A 86 9.22 -1.42 0.59
N VAL A 87 8.19 -0.59 0.75
CA VAL A 87 8.15 0.52 1.70
C VAL A 87 7.50 0.05 3.00
N THR A 88 6.34 -0.58 2.89
CA THR A 88 5.58 -1.12 4.01
C THR A 88 4.58 -2.15 3.55
N SER A 89 4.15 -3.01 4.46
CA SER A 89 3.04 -3.93 4.29
C SER A 89 2.08 -3.86 5.48
N CYS A 90 0.83 -4.22 5.23
CA CYS A 90 -0.27 -4.19 6.21
C CYS A 90 -1.26 -5.29 5.84
N SER A 91 -1.89 -5.92 6.81
CA SER A 91 -2.87 -6.97 6.56
C SER A 91 -4.08 -6.86 7.47
N THR A 92 -5.20 -7.40 6.99
CA THR A 92 -6.44 -7.54 7.76
C THR A 92 -7.15 -8.81 7.33
N THR A 93 -8.02 -9.33 8.20
CA THR A 93 -8.95 -10.41 7.85
C THR A 93 -10.33 -9.85 7.50
N ALA A 94 -11.01 -10.47 6.55
CA ALA A 94 -12.38 -10.17 6.15
C ALA A 94 -13.30 -11.38 6.31
#